data_AF-A0A1G1QBI8-F1
#
_entry.id   AF-A0A1G1QBI8-F1
#
_cell.length_a   1.000
_cell.length_b   1.000
_cell.length_c   1.000
_cell.angle_alpha   90.00
_cell.angle_beta   90.00
_cell.angle_gamma   90.00
#
_symmetry.space_group_name_H-M   'P 1'
#
loop_
_entity.id
_entity.type
_entity.pdbx_description
1 polymer ?
#
loop_
_entity_poly.entity_id
_entity_poly.type
_entity_poly.pdbx_seq_one_letter_code
_entity_poly.pdbx_strand_id
1 'polypeptide(L)' 'MASLTLSVPKDLKHKMDAFKYINWSEVARAAIINKIQLLNKMDALLSHSRINQEDTVNYGRMIKRKQWAKTKKLL' A
#
# COMPACT_ATOMS: atom_id res chain seq x y z
N MET A 1 12.13 17.02 18.73
CA MET A 1 11.69 16.65 17.37
C MET A 1 12.85 15.94 16.67
N ALA A 2 12.58 14.91 15.87
CA ALA A 2 13.61 14.26 15.04
C ALA A 2 13.63 14.90 13.64
N SER A 3 14.81 14.98 13.01
CA SER A 3 14.98 15.43 11.63
C SER A 3 15.19 14.25 10.69
N LEU A 4 14.68 14.38 9.46
CA LEU A 4 14.85 13.41 8.39
C LEU A 4 15.33 14.15 7.14
N THR A 5 16.51 13.79 6.65
CA THR A 5 17.06 14.33 5.39
C THR A 5 16.89 13.28 4.29
N LEU A 6 16.28 13.68 3.18
CA LEU A 6 15.99 12.79 2.05
C LEU A 6 16.65 13.33 0.79
N SER A 7 17.32 12.44 0.05
CA SER A 7 17.77 12.71 -1.30
C SER A 7 16.67 12.38 -2.29
N VAL A 8 16.39 13.29 -3.21
CA VAL A 8 15.44 13.09 -4.31
C VAL A 8 16.16 13.28 -5.65
N PRO A 9 15.69 12.62 -6.73
CA PRO A 9 16.16 12.89 -8.08
C PRO A 9 16.15 14.39 -8.40
N LYS A 10 17.16 14.85 -9.14
CA LYS A 10 17.36 16.29 -9.42
C LYS A 10 16.19 16.88 -10.21
N ASP A 11 15.68 16.13 -11.19
CA ASP A 11 14.51 16.47 -11.98
C ASP A 11 13.24 16.61 -11.12
N LEU A 12 13.06 15.74 -10.13
CA LEU A 12 11.96 15.85 -9.17
C LEU A 12 12.11 17.11 -8.31
N LYS A 13 13.32 17.41 -7.81
CA LYS A 13 13.58 18.64 -7.05
C LYS A 13 13.24 19.88 -7.86
N HIS A 14 13.61 19.92 -9.14
CA HIS A 14 13.25 21.02 -10.05
C HIS A 14 11.74 21.20 -10.19
N LYS A 15 10.98 20.11 -10.33
CA LYS A 15 9.50 20.17 -10.35
C LYS A 15 8.94 20.67 -9.03
N MET A 16 9.47 20.22 -7.89
CA MET A 16 9.06 20.68 -6.57
C MET A 16 9.31 22.18 -6.38
N ASP A 17 10.44 22.68 -6.89
CA ASP A 17 10.82 24.10 -6.80
C ASP A 17 10.00 25.03 -7.67
N ALA A 18 9.28 24.51 -8.67
CA ALA A 18 8.29 25.28 -9.41
C ALA A 18 7.07 25.64 -8.53
N PHE A 19 6.79 24.85 -7.48
CA PHE A 19 5.66 25.04 -6.57
C PHE A 19 6.12 25.45 -5.17
N LYS A 20 6.81 26.60 -5.08
CA LYS A 20 7.41 27.10 -3.82
C LYS A 20 6.43 27.39 -2.69
N TYR A 21 5.14 27.56 -3.02
CA TYR A 21 4.08 27.77 -2.06
C TYR A 21 3.66 26.50 -1.31
N ILE A 22 4.16 25.33 -1.73
CA ILE A 22 3.89 24.04 -1.07
C ILE A 22 4.92 23.78 0.02
N ASN A 23 4.44 23.44 1.23
CA ASN A 23 5.30 22.93 2.29
C ASN A 23 5.59 21.42 2.06
N TRP A 24 6.65 21.14 1.32
CA TRP A 24 7.03 19.77 0.97
C TRP A 24 7.36 18.88 2.17
N SER A 25 7.83 19.45 3.28
CA SER A 25 8.05 18.71 4.53
C SER A 25 6.74 18.17 5.11
N GLU A 26 5.65 18.94 5.00
CA GLU A 26 4.33 18.52 5.47
C GLU A 26 3.74 17.43 4.55
N VAL A 27 3.90 17.59 3.24
CA VAL A 27 3.50 16.57 2.26
C VAL A 27 4.22 15.25 2.54
N ALA A 28 5.53 15.29 2.74
CA ALA A 28 6.33 14.11 3.07
C ALA A 28 5.88 13.47 4.39
N ARG A 29 5.65 14.28 5.44
CA ARG A 29 5.17 13.81 6.74
C ARG A 29 3.82 13.09 6.62
N ALA A 30 2.86 13.67 5.92
CA ALA A 30 1.55 13.06 5.72
C ALA A 30 1.66 11.73 4.96
N ALA A 31 2.49 11.67 3.92
CA ALA A 31 2.74 10.44 3.16
C ALA A 31 3.34 9.33 4.04
N ILE A 32 4.31 9.68 4.90
CA ILE A 32 4.95 8.73 5.83
C ILE A 32 3.94 8.21 6.85
N ILE A 33 3.15 9.09 7.48
CA ILE A 33 2.11 8.70 8.45
C ILE A 33 1.12 7.73 7.81
N ASN A 34 0.61 8.07 6.63
CA ASN A 34 -0.35 7.23 5.91
C ASN A 34 0.24 5.86 5.56
N LYS A 35 1.51 5.82 5.15
CA LYS A 35 2.19 4.55 4.84
C LYS A 35 2.38 3.69 6.10
N ILE A 36 2.77 4.28 7.22
CA ILE A 36 2.90 3.57 8.51
C ILE A 36 1.54 3.00 8.94
N GLN A 37 0.46 3.80 8.86
CA GLN A 37 -0.88 3.32 9.20
C GLN A 37 -1.32 2.14 8.34
N LEU A 38 -1.03 2.17 7.03
CA LEU A 38 -1.30 1.06 6.13
C LEU A 38 -0.52 -0.19 6.53
N LEU A 39 0.79 -0.06 6.78
CA LEU A 39 1.64 -1.17 7.17
C LEU A 39 1.18 -1.79 8.51
N ASN A 40 0.86 -0.96 9.50
CA ASN A 40 0.32 -1.45 10.79
C ASN A 40 -1.00 -2.22 10.62
N LYS A 41 -1.89 -1.77 9.71
CA LYS A 41 -3.12 -2.50 9.39
C LYS A 41 -2.82 -3.84 8.73
N MET A 42 -1.87 -3.88 7.80
CA MET A 42 -1.46 -5.13 7.15
C MET A 42 -0.87 -6.10 8.16
N ASP A 43 0.03 -5.64 9.03
CA ASP A 43 0.62 -6.45 10.08
C ASP A 43 -0.45 -6.97 11.06
N ALA A 44 -1.41 -6.14 11.46
CA ALA A 44 -2.51 -6.56 12.32
C ALA A 44 -3.44 -7.60 11.65
N LEU A 45 -3.66 -7.50 10.34
CA LEU A 45 -4.43 -8.49 9.58
C LEU A 45 -3.67 -9.82 9.43
N LEU A 46 -2.33 -9.75 9.32
CA LEU A 46 -1.47 -10.91 9.06
C LEU A 46 -0.91 -11.54 10.35
N SER A 47 -0.99 -10.86 11.50
CA SER A 47 -0.39 -11.30 12.79
C SER A 47 -0.90 -12.65 13.28
N HIS A 48 -2.10 -13.05 12.88
CA HIS A 48 -2.69 -14.36 13.18
C HIS A 48 -2.78 -15.28 11.96
N SER A 49 -2.28 -14.84 10.81
CA SER A 49 -2.30 -15.65 9.59
C SER A 49 -1.25 -16.76 9.69
N ARG A 50 -1.69 -18.00 9.48
CA ARG A 50 -0.81 -19.18 9.29
C ARG A 50 -0.72 -19.58 7.82
N ILE A 51 -1.13 -18.67 6.94
CA ILE A 51 -1.29 -18.93 5.51
C ILE A 51 0.09 -19.08 4.90
N ASN A 52 0.34 -20.20 4.23
CA ASN A 52 1.57 -20.38 3.47
C ASN A 52 1.32 -20.12 1.96
N GLN A 53 2.38 -20.26 1.16
CA GLN A 53 2.30 -19.96 -0.28
C GLN A 53 1.36 -20.93 -1.01
N GLU A 54 1.33 -22.20 -0.61
CA GLU A 54 0.46 -23.22 -1.19
C GLU A 54 -1.02 -22.96 -0.86
N ASP A 55 -1.30 -22.60 0.40
CA ASP A 55 -2.62 -22.18 0.85
C ASP A 55 -3.13 -21.01 0.00
N THR A 56 -2.27 -20.02 -0.25
CA THR A 56 -2.62 -18.84 -1.06
C THR A 56 -3.09 -19.22 -2.46
N VAL A 57 -2.38 -20.13 -3.14
CA VAL A 57 -2.76 -20.63 -4.48
C VAL A 57 -4.07 -21.41 -4.42
N ASN A 58 -4.26 -22.24 -3.38
CA ASN A 58 -5.47 -23.04 -3.18
C ASN A 58 -6.70 -22.17 -2.92
N TYR A 59 -6.57 -21.15 -2.05
CA TYR A 59 -7.61 -20.16 -1.80
C TYR A 59 -7.97 -19.39 -3.08
N GLY A 60 -6.98 -18.95 -3.86
CA GLY A 60 -7.20 -18.27 -5.14
C GLY A 60 -8.01 -19.12 -6.12
N ARG A 61 -7.66 -20.41 -6.28
CA ARG A 61 -8.41 -21.36 -7.11
C ARG A 61 -9.83 -21.58 -6.57
N MET A 62 -10.00 -21.66 -5.25
CA MET A 62 -11.31 -21.85 -4.62
C MET A 62 -12.23 -20.64 -4.85
N ILE A 63 -11.72 -19.42 -4.66
CA ILE A 63 -12.46 -18.18 -4.91
C ILE A 63 -12.88 -18.09 -6.37
N LYS A 64 -11.97 -18.36 -7.31
CA LYS A 64 -12.27 -18.39 -8.75
C LYS A 64 -13.40 -19.36 -9.08
N ARG A 65 -13.34 -20.59 -8.55
CA ARG A 65 -14.40 -21.60 -8.74
C ARG A 65 -15.74 -21.15 -8.17
N LYS A 66 -15.76 -20.59 -6.95
CA LYS A 66 -16.99 -20.10 -6.31
C LYS A 66 -17.60 -18.91 -7.07
N GLN A 67 -16.78 -17.94 -7.49
CA GLN A 67 -17.21 -16.82 -8.34
C GLN A 67 -17.81 -17.33 -9.65
N TRP A 68 -17.11 -18.21 -10.35
CA TRP A 68 -17.58 -18.79 -11.61
C TRP A 68 -18.92 -19.54 -11.47
N ALA A 69 -19.07 -20.34 -10.42
CA ALA A 69 -20.32 -21.06 -10.14
C ALA A 69 -21.48 -20.11 -9.82
N LYS A 70 -21.21 -18.97 -9.19
CA LYS A 70 -22.22 -17.94 -8.92
C LYS A 70 -22.64 -17.23 -10.21
N THR A 71 -21.69 -16.83 -11.06
CA THR A 71 -21.96 -16.17 -12.34
C THR A 71 -22.70 -17.10 -13.31
N LYS A 72 -22.38 -18.39 -13.33
CA LYS A 72 -23.05 -19.39 -14.19
C LYS A 72 -24.49 -19.72 -13.74
N LYS A 73 -24.85 -19.45 -12.48
CA LYS A 73 -26.24 -19.57 -11.99
C LYS A 73 -27.12 -18.36 -12.33
N LEU A 74 -26.51 -17.27 -12.81
CA LEU A 74 -27.18 -16.01 -13.18
C LEU A 74 -27.35 -15.88 -14.70
N LEU A 75 -26.90 -16.89 -15.47
CA LEU A 75 -27.11 -17.07 -16.90
C LEU A 75 -28.05 -18.27 -17.11
#